data_AF-A0A1Q3LWR5-F1
#
_entry.id   AF-A0A1Q3LWR5-F1
#
_cell.length_a   1.000
_cell.length_b   1.000
_cell.length_c   1.000
_cell.angle_alpha   90.00
_cell.angle_beta   90.00
_cell.angle_gamma   90.00
#
_symmetry.space_group_name_H-M   'P 1'
#
loop_
_entity.id
_entity.type
_entity.pdbx_description
1 polymer ?
#
loop_
_entity_poly.entity_id
_entity_poly.type
_entity_poly.pdbx_seq_one_letter_code
_entity_poly.pdbx_strand_id
1 'polypeptide(L)' 'MAENRLRASKKDLLEDSDKGSSGSLNFKVTPEFKKEFKGYAVSQGISMVDLLKEGFALSKKRRSQ' A
#
# COMPACT_ATOMS: atom_id res chain seq x y z
N MET A 1 3.25 -24.01 -35.19
CA MET A 1 3.87 -24.10 -33.85
C MET A 1 4.16 -22.70 -33.35
N ALA A 2 3.30 -22.13 -32.51
CA ALA A 2 3.60 -20.88 -31.79
C ALA A 2 2.71 -20.77 -30.55
N GLU A 3 2.71 -21.82 -29.73
CA GLU A 3 2.16 -21.80 -28.39
C GLU A 3 3.34 -21.55 -27.43
N ASN A 4 3.15 -20.67 -26.44
CA ASN A 4 3.82 -20.65 -25.12
C ASN A 4 4.20 -19.25 -24.58
N ARG A 5 3.38 -18.21 -24.77
CA ARG A 5 3.52 -16.94 -23.98
C ARG A 5 2.32 -16.57 -23.12
N LEU A 6 1.54 -17.58 -22.71
CA LEU A 6 0.51 -17.47 -21.68
C LEU A 6 0.97 -18.21 -20.42
N ARG A 7 1.95 -17.68 -19.68
CA ARG A 7 2.22 -18.08 -18.29
C ARG A 7 3.24 -17.16 -17.63
N ALA A 8 2.91 -16.75 -16.40
CA ALA A 8 3.59 -15.79 -15.51
C ALA A 8 3.19 -14.32 -15.80
N SER A 9 2.38 -13.63 -14.99
CA SER A 9 2.08 -13.81 -13.57
C SER A 9 0.69 -13.30 -13.25
N LYS A 10 -0.25 -14.25 -13.20
CA LYS A 10 -1.59 -14.12 -12.63
C LYS A 10 -1.49 -14.23 -11.10
N LYS A 11 -0.92 -13.22 -10.43
CA LYS A 11 -0.82 -13.19 -8.97
C LYS A 11 -0.75 -11.76 -8.39
N ASP A 12 -1.65 -10.90 -8.84
CA ASP A 12 -2.10 -9.75 -8.04
C ASP A 12 -3.60 -9.53 -8.33
N LEU A 13 -4.34 -10.62 -8.11
CA LEU A 13 -5.80 -10.64 -8.00
C LEU A 13 -6.13 -10.82 -6.53
N LEU A 14 -5.77 -9.82 -5.72
CA LEU A 14 -6.41 -9.64 -4.43
C LEU A 14 -7.48 -8.56 -4.62
N GLU A 15 -8.64 -9.04 -5.06
CA GLU A 15 -9.92 -8.41 -4.77
C GLU A 15 -10.05 -8.26 -3.23
N ASP A 16 -10.46 -7.08 -2.75
CA ASP A 16 -11.85 -6.95 -2.28
C ASP A 16 -12.25 -5.48 -2.05
N SER A 17 -13.29 -5.10 -2.78
CA SER A 17 -14.42 -4.24 -2.45
C SER A 17 -14.40 -3.43 -1.13
N ASP A 18 -14.24 -2.10 -1.24
CA ASP A 18 -15.15 -1.16 -0.55
C ASP A 18 -15.26 0.19 -1.29
N LYS A 19 -16.38 0.34 -1.99
CA LYS A 19 -17.29 1.51 -1.92
C LYS A 19 -16.70 2.93 -2.08
N GLY A 20 -16.92 3.50 -3.26
CA GLY A 20 -17.23 4.93 -3.45
C GLY A 20 -16.10 5.92 -3.18
N SER A 21 -15.50 6.44 -4.25
CA SER A 21 -14.57 7.58 -4.22
C SER A 21 -13.27 7.34 -3.44
N SER A 22 -12.39 6.49 -3.99
CA SER A 22 -10.98 6.50 -3.60
C SER A 22 -10.36 7.86 -3.95
N GLY A 23 -10.31 8.77 -2.98
CA GLY A 23 -9.66 10.06 -3.09
C GLY A 23 -8.14 9.94 -2.96
N SER A 24 -7.40 10.78 -3.69
CA SER A 24 -5.94 10.86 -3.55
C SER A 24 -5.55 11.75 -2.38
N LEU A 25 -4.69 11.25 -1.48
CA LEU A 25 -4.02 12.05 -0.46
C LEU A 25 -2.70 12.59 -1.03
N ASN A 26 -2.63 13.90 -1.26
CA ASN A 26 -1.42 14.56 -1.77
C ASN A 26 -0.53 15.00 -0.61
N PHE A 27 0.46 14.17 -0.25
CA PHE A 27 1.48 14.52 0.74
C PHE A 27 2.74 15.08 0.09
N LYS A 28 3.21 16.22 0.60
CA LYS A 28 4.59 16.67 0.35
C LYS A 28 5.48 16.07 1.43
N VAL A 29 6.37 15.20 1.02
CA VAL A 29 7.34 14.53 1.91
C VAL A 29 8.74 14.70 1.35
N THR A 30 9.74 14.63 2.23
CA THR A 30 11.14 14.61 1.82
C THR A 30 11.45 13.30 1.08
N PRO A 31 12.44 13.29 0.17
CA PRO A 31 12.81 12.08 -0.58
C PRO A 31 13.33 10.98 0.36
N GLU A 32 14.00 11.34 1.44
CA GLU A 32 14.49 10.41 2.46
C GLU A 32 13.34 9.68 3.15
N PHE A 33 12.35 10.42 3.66
CA PHE A 33 11.16 9.82 4.27
C PHE A 33 10.40 8.92 3.31
N LYS A 34 10.24 9.35 2.04
CA LYS A 34 9.59 8.53 1.01
C LYS A 34 10.30 7.18 0.80
N LYS A 35 11.64 7.18 0.84
CA LYS A 35 12.45 5.96 0.69
C LYS A 35 12.30 5.04 1.91
N GLU A 36 12.41 5.59 3.11
CA GLU A 36 12.26 4.80 4.34
C GLU A 36 10.85 4.24 4.49
N PHE A 37 9.82 5.05 4.25
CA PHE A 37 8.42 4.65 4.37
C PHE A 37 8.08 3.53 3.38
N LYS A 38 8.54 3.63 2.13
CA LYS A 38 8.40 2.55 1.15
C LYS A 38 9.22 1.32 1.53
N GLY A 39 10.47 1.50 1.96
CA GLY A 39 11.35 0.40 2.36
C GLY A 39 10.76 -0.42 3.52
N TYR A 40 10.15 0.26 4.48
CA TYR A 40 9.46 -0.39 5.60
C TYR A 40 8.24 -1.18 5.13
N ALA A 41 7.37 -0.59 4.29
CA ALA A 41 6.20 -1.29 3.75
C ALA A 41 6.60 -2.57 2.99
N VAL A 42 7.62 -2.48 2.13
CA VAL A 42 8.17 -3.63 1.39
C VAL A 42 8.72 -4.70 2.34
N SER A 43 9.47 -4.30 3.37
CA SER A 43 10.08 -5.24 4.33
C SER A 43 9.03 -5.98 5.17
N GLN A 44 7.88 -5.35 5.43
CA GLN A 44 6.74 -5.96 6.12
C GLN A 44 5.81 -6.73 5.17
N GLY A 45 6.03 -6.66 3.85
CA GLY A 45 5.18 -7.30 2.85
C GLY A 45 3.79 -6.66 2.72
N ILE A 46 3.64 -5.38 3.10
CA ILE A 46 2.37 -4.65 3.06
C ILE A 46 2.40 -3.52 2.03
N SER A 47 1.22 -3.06 1.60
CA SER A 47 1.12 -1.89 0.73
C SER A 47 1.42 -0.60 1.50
N MET A 48 1.95 0.40 0.78
CA MET A 48 2.19 1.74 1.33
C MET A 48 0.90 2.39 1.88
N VAL A 49 -0.26 2.02 1.33
CA VAL A 49 -1.58 2.47 1.79
C VAL A 49 -1.98 1.76 3.10
N ASP A 50 -1.66 0.48 3.24
CA ASP A 50 -1.92 -0.28 4.47
C ASP A 50 -1.10 0.27 5.64
N LEU A 51 0.20 0.49 5.41
CA LEU A 51 1.07 1.13 6.39
C LEU A 51 0.53 2.51 6.84
N LEU A 52 -0.04 3.28 5.90
CA LEU A 52 -0.66 4.57 6.21
C LEU A 52 -1.93 4.40 7.07
N LYS A 53 -2.78 3.41 6.77
CA LYS A 53 -3.99 3.10 7.55
C LYS A 53 -3.63 2.65 8.97
N GLU A 54 -2.65 1.76 9.10
CA GLU A 54 -2.16 1.28 10.40
C GLU A 54 -1.57 2.42 11.24
N GLY A 55 -0.70 3.23 10.64
CA GLY A 55 -0.13 4.41 11.30
C GLY A 55 -1.19 5.39 11.78
N PHE A 56 -2.25 5.62 10.99
CA PHE A 56 -3.37 6.46 11.39
C PHE A 56 -4.18 5.87 12.55
N ALA A 57 -4.49 4.57 12.50
CA ALA A 57 -5.21 3.88 13.58
C ALA A 57 -4.42 3.89 14.89
N LEU A 58 -3.11 3.65 14.84
CA LEU A 58 -2.20 3.74 15.98
C LEU A 58 -2.15 5.18 16.53
N SER A 59 -2.07 6.18 15.66
CA SER A 59 -2.04 7.59 16.07
C SER A 59 -3.34 8.02 16.76
N LYS A 60 -4.51 7.59 16.26
CA LYS A 60 -5.81 7.81 16.92
C LYS A 60 -5.84 7.22 18.32
N LYS A 61 -5.43 5.95 18.47
CA LYS A 61 -5.38 5.27 19.77
C LYS A 61 -4.48 6.00 20.78
N ARG A 62 -3.34 6.54 20.32
CA ARG A 62 -2.39 7.26 21.18
C ARG A 62 -2.84 8.68 21.57
N ARG A 63 -3.67 9.34 20.75
CA ARG A 63 -4.16 10.72 20.98
C ARG A 63 -5.54 10.82 21.61
N SER A 64 -6.30 9.72 21.67
CA SER A 64 -7.54 9.63 22.47
C SER A 64 -7.27 9.27 23.94
N GLN A 65 -6.07 9.59 24.43
CA GLN A 65 -5.70 9.59 25.85
C GLN A 65 -5.71 11.02 26.37
#